data_AF-A0A1Y1KV47-F1
#
_entry.id   AF-A0A1Y1KV47-F1
#
_cell.length_a   1.000
_cell.length_b   1.000
_cell.length_c   1.000
_cell.angle_alpha   90.00
_cell.angle_beta   90.00
_cell.angle_gamma   90.00
#
_symmetry.space_group_name_H-M   'P 1'
#
loop_
_entity.id
_entity.type
_entity.pdbx_description
1 polymer ?
#
loop_
_entity_poly.entity_id
_entity_poly.type
_entity_poly.pdbx_seq_one_letter_code
_entity_poly.pdbx_strand_id
1 'polypeptide(L)'
;NNKNRPIFIKVRNYSLKLHILNNAKNLKGTKIYISEDYPKHILEHRKILLPYMKKARESGHRSYLKYDKIIVNGEEFGLEDLEEEQESAVLITDMEKKGRTISQRSPTTTNAVSKRALSMGSLSKN
;
A
#
# COMPACT_ATOMS: atom_id res chain seq x y z
N ASN A 1 -5.33 -2.37 -29.39
CA ASN A 1 -5.12 -0.98 -28.92
C ASN A 1 -6.42 -0.17 -29.05
N ASN A 2 -7.51 -0.59 -28.39
CA ASN A 2 -8.88 -0.08 -28.66
C ASN A 2 -9.45 0.75 -27.49
N LYS A 3 -8.64 1.67 -26.92
CA LYS A 3 -9.07 2.53 -25.81
C LYS A 3 -9.51 3.89 -26.35
N ASN A 4 -10.71 4.33 -25.97
CA ASN A 4 -11.20 5.66 -26.33
C ASN A 4 -10.33 6.74 -25.69
N ARG A 5 -10.04 7.80 -26.44
CA ARG A 5 -9.31 8.96 -25.91
C ARG A 5 -10.19 9.70 -24.88
N PRO A 6 -9.63 10.15 -23.75
CA PRO A 6 -10.37 10.96 -22.79
C PRO A 6 -10.73 12.32 -23.42
N ILE A 7 -11.87 12.88 -23.01
CA ILE A 7 -12.35 14.19 -23.45
C ILE A 7 -12.18 15.17 -22.29
N PHE A 8 -11.53 16.31 -22.54
CA PHE A 8 -11.38 17.38 -21.57
C PHE A 8 -12.52 18.39 -21.71
N ILE A 9 -13.17 18.73 -20.60
CA ILE A 9 -14.28 19.66 -20.57
C ILE A 9 -13.91 20.83 -19.66
N LYS A 10 -13.86 22.03 -20.23
CA LYS A 10 -13.72 23.27 -19.46
C LYS A 10 -15.10 23.86 -19.19
N VAL A 11 -15.47 23.94 -17.92
CA VAL A 11 -16.71 24.58 -17.47
C VAL A 11 -16.43 26.00 -16.99
N ARG A 12 -17.39 26.90 -17.19
CA ARG A 12 -17.27 28.33 -16.80
C ARG A 12 -17.35 28.52 -15.29
N ASN A 13 -18.26 27.81 -14.63
CA ASN A 13 -18.57 28.00 -13.21
C ASN A 13 -18.10 26.81 -12.37
N TYR A 14 -17.44 27.10 -11.24
CA TYR A 14 -16.99 26.05 -10.32
C TYR A 14 -18.16 25.27 -9.69
N SER A 15 -19.26 25.95 -9.34
CA SER A 15 -20.45 25.30 -8.78
C SER A 15 -21.04 24.26 -9.73
N LEU A 16 -21.01 24.54 -11.05
CA LEU A 16 -21.43 23.59 -12.07
C LEU A 16 -20.47 22.39 -12.15
N LYS A 17 -19.15 22.64 -12.07
CA LYS A 17 -18.13 21.57 -11.98
C LYS A 17 -18.46 20.62 -10.83
N LEU A 18 -18.71 21.18 -9.63
CA LEU A 18 -19.00 20.40 -8.44
C LEU A 18 -20.32 19.64 -8.55
N HIS A 19 -21.35 20.26 -9.12
CA HIS A 19 -22.63 19.61 -9.38
C HIS A 19 -22.49 18.40 -10.32
N ILE A 20 -21.70 18.53 -11.39
CA ILE A 20 -21.42 17.43 -12.32
C ILE A 20 -20.68 16.29 -11.59
N LEU A 21 -19.62 16.61 -10.83
CA LEU A 21 -18.82 15.62 -10.13
C LEU A 21 -19.61 14.87 -9.04
N ASN A 22 -20.46 15.57 -8.28
CA ASN A 22 -21.32 14.97 -7.26
C ASN A 22 -22.33 13.96 -7.85
N ASN A 23 -22.80 14.23 -9.07
CA ASN A 23 -23.73 13.37 -9.81
C ASN A 23 -23.03 12.29 -10.64
N ALA A 24 -21.70 12.33 -10.81
CA ALA A 24 -20.94 11.34 -11.58
C ALA A 24 -21.11 9.91 -11.02
N LYS A 25 -21.42 9.77 -9.72
CA LYS A 25 -21.75 8.48 -9.09
C LYS A 25 -23.00 7.80 -9.68
N ASN A 26 -23.87 8.56 -10.34
CA ASN A 26 -25.07 8.03 -10.99
C ASN A 26 -24.75 7.36 -12.33
N LEU A 27 -23.53 7.52 -12.86
CA LEU A 27 -23.05 6.84 -14.07
C LEU A 27 -22.60 5.39 -13.81
N LYS A 28 -22.71 4.90 -12.57
CA LYS A 28 -22.44 3.50 -12.22
C LYS A 28 -23.32 2.57 -13.08
N GLY A 29 -22.71 1.55 -13.66
CA GLY A 29 -23.36 0.64 -14.61
C GLY A 29 -23.21 1.04 -16.08
N THR A 30 -22.78 2.27 -16.35
CA THR A 30 -22.37 2.69 -17.71
C THR A 30 -20.88 2.45 -17.94
N LYS A 31 -20.41 2.63 -19.18
CA LYS A 31 -18.99 2.57 -19.56
C LYS A 31 -18.30 3.94 -19.52
N ILE A 32 -18.94 4.94 -18.91
CA ILE A 32 -18.51 6.33 -18.89
C ILE A 32 -18.13 6.72 -17.46
N TYR A 33 -17.04 7.46 -17.34
CA TYR A 33 -16.53 7.95 -16.06
C TYR A 33 -16.18 9.42 -16.17
N ILE A 34 -16.46 10.17 -15.11
CA ILE A 34 -16.10 11.59 -15.00
C ILE A 34 -15.21 11.72 -13.77
N SER A 35 -14.06 12.35 -13.94
CA SER A 35 -13.09 12.63 -12.88
C SER A 35 -12.55 14.05 -13.04
N GLU A 36 -11.92 14.55 -11.98
CA GLU A 36 -11.18 15.81 -12.07
C GLU A 36 -9.91 15.67 -12.90
N ASP A 37 -9.56 16.75 -13.58
CA ASP A 37 -8.29 16.92 -14.29
C ASP A 37 -7.28 17.55 -13.33
N TYR A 38 -6.36 16.74 -12.81
CA TYR A 38 -5.33 17.16 -11.87
C TYR A 38 -3.95 17.16 -12.54
N PRO A 39 -3.04 18.06 -12.14
CA PRO A 39 -1.68 18.04 -12.64
C PRO A 39 -0.94 16.77 -12.18
N LYS A 40 0.16 16.46 -12.89
CA LYS A 40 0.88 15.19 -12.75
C LYS A 40 1.34 14.88 -11.32
N HIS A 41 1.89 15.87 -10.60
CA HIS A 41 2.37 15.68 -9.22
C HIS A 41 1.24 15.25 -8.27
N ILE A 42 0.05 15.85 -8.39
CA ILE A 42 -1.14 15.45 -7.61
C ILE A 42 -1.57 14.02 -7.95
N LEU A 43 -1.54 13.64 -9.24
CA LEU A 43 -1.85 12.27 -9.64
C LEU A 43 -0.85 11.26 -9.09
N GLU A 44 0.42 11.62 -8.95
CA GLU A 44 1.46 10.80 -8.33
C GLU A 44 1.23 10.63 -6.83
N HIS A 45 0.97 11.72 -6.10
CA HIS A 45 0.62 11.66 -4.67
C HIS A 45 -0.60 10.76 -4.45
N ARG A 46 -1.65 10.94 -5.25
CA ARG A 46 -2.86 10.12 -5.17
C ARG A 46 -2.59 8.64 -5.40
N LYS A 47 -1.68 8.27 -6.30
CA LYS A 47 -1.31 6.86 -6.53
C LYS A 47 -0.70 6.24 -5.27
N ILE A 48 0.15 6.99 -4.56
CA ILE A 48 0.79 6.55 -3.31
C ILE A 48 -0.24 6.44 -2.18
N LEU A 49 -1.18 7.39 -2.10
CA LEU A 49 -2.20 7.45 -1.06
C LEU A 49 -3.35 6.43 -1.22
N LEU A 50 -3.63 6.00 -2.44
CA LEU A 50 -4.73 5.06 -2.74
C LEU A 50 -4.68 3.75 -1.92
N PRO A 51 -3.54 3.05 -1.79
CA PRO A 51 -3.41 1.90 -0.90
C PRO A 51 -3.79 2.19 0.56
N TYR A 52 -3.33 3.31 1.12
CA TYR A 52 -3.62 3.68 2.52
C TYR A 52 -5.09 3.99 2.73
N MET A 53 -5.71 4.72 1.79
CA MET A 53 -7.16 4.95 1.78
C MET A 53 -7.95 3.63 1.74
N LYS A 54 -7.50 2.62 0.97
CA LYS A 54 -8.14 1.30 0.94
C LYS A 54 -8.00 0.56 2.26
N LYS A 55 -6.79 0.51 2.84
CA LYS A 55 -6.53 -0.08 4.16
C LYS A 55 -7.42 0.55 5.23
N ALA A 56 -7.55 1.87 5.25
CA ALA A 56 -8.43 2.58 6.18
C ALA A 56 -9.92 2.22 6.00
N ARG A 57 -10.37 1.95 4.76
CA ARG A 57 -11.74 1.44 4.53
C ARG A 57 -11.91 0.01 5.00
N GLU A 58 -10.91 -0.83 4.80
CA GLU A 58 -10.90 -2.23 5.23
C GLU A 58 -10.92 -2.35 6.76
N SER A 59 -10.28 -1.43 7.47
CA SER A 59 -10.35 -1.33 8.94
C SER A 59 -11.67 -0.74 9.47
N GLY A 60 -12.61 -0.39 8.59
CA GLY A 60 -13.92 0.14 8.96
C GLY A 60 -13.98 1.66 9.12
N HIS A 61 -12.93 2.41 8.78
CA HIS A 61 -12.96 3.87 8.81
C HIS A 61 -13.58 4.47 7.55
N ARG A 62 -14.26 5.60 7.72
CA ARG A 62 -14.80 6.37 6.59
C ARG A 62 -13.66 7.16 5.96
N SER A 63 -13.13 6.64 4.84
CA SER A 63 -12.02 7.28 4.13
C SER A 63 -12.31 7.64 2.67
N TYR A 64 -11.82 8.80 2.21
CA TYR A 64 -11.87 9.23 0.81
C TYR A 64 -10.73 10.18 0.45
N LEU A 65 -10.37 10.23 -0.83
CA LEU A 65 -9.37 11.18 -1.35
C LEU A 65 -10.02 12.54 -1.63
N LYS A 66 -9.33 13.61 -1.24
CA LYS A 66 -9.67 15.00 -1.54
C LYS A 66 -8.38 15.69 -2.01
N TYR A 67 -8.34 16.08 -3.28
CA TYR A 67 -7.14 16.62 -3.92
C TYR A 67 -5.91 15.69 -3.78
N ASP A 68 -4.85 16.10 -3.08
CA ASP A 68 -3.63 15.34 -2.78
C ASP A 68 -3.60 14.76 -1.36
N LYS A 69 -4.75 14.72 -0.66
CA LYS A 69 -4.84 14.21 0.71
C LYS A 69 -5.88 13.10 0.84
N ILE A 70 -5.72 12.26 1.85
CA ILE A 70 -6.78 11.35 2.32
C ILE A 70 -7.50 11.99 3.50
N ILE A 71 -8.81 11.83 3.55
CA ILE A 71 -9.62 12.16 4.72
C ILE A 71 -9.98 10.84 5.39
N VAL A 72 -9.69 10.68 6.68
CA VAL A 72 -10.07 9.52 7.49
C VAL A 72 -10.87 10.00 8.69
N ASN A 73 -12.14 9.63 8.78
CA ASN A 73 -13.06 10.03 9.86
C ASN A 73 -13.18 11.55 10.11
N GLY A 74 -12.75 12.38 9.16
CA GLY A 74 -12.79 13.85 9.26
C GLY A 74 -11.42 14.51 9.34
N GLU A 75 -10.36 13.75 9.63
CA GLU A 75 -8.99 14.24 9.70
C GLU A 75 -8.30 14.11 8.33
N GLU A 76 -7.46 15.10 7.97
CA GLU A 76 -6.74 15.13 6.71
C GLU A 76 -5.31 14.62 6.90
N PHE A 77 -4.88 13.69 6.05
CA PHE A 77 -3.49 13.19 6.02
C PHE A 77 -2.92 13.40 4.62
N GLY A 78 -1.76 14.06 4.58
CA GLY A 78 -0.96 14.33 3.39
C GLY A 78 0.00 13.19 3.05
N LEU A 79 0.94 13.47 2.16
CA LEU A 79 2.00 12.52 1.83
C LEU A 79 3.10 12.52 2.89
N GLU A 80 3.32 13.69 3.51
CA GLU A 80 4.34 13.96 4.52
C GLU A 80 4.11 13.13 5.79
N ASP A 81 2.84 12.99 6.20
CA ASP A 81 2.46 12.22 7.39
C ASP A 81 2.81 10.72 7.28
N LEU A 82 3.01 10.21 6.06
CA LEU A 82 3.45 8.83 5.82
C LEU A 82 4.96 8.64 5.94
N GLU A 83 5.73 9.70 5.74
CA GLU A 83 7.19 9.67 5.88
C GLU A 83 7.58 9.60 7.36
N GLU A 84 6.83 10.28 8.23
CA GLU A 84 7.03 10.25 9.68
C GLU A 84 6.79 8.85 10.29
N GLU A 85 5.80 8.10 9.79
CA GLU A 85 5.57 6.71 10.23
C GLU A 85 6.69 5.76 9.79
N GLN A 86 7.33 6.02 8.63
CA GLN A 86 8.47 5.23 8.16
C GLN A 86 9.71 5.50 9.02
N GLU A 87 10.00 6.76 9.36
CA GLU A 87 11.14 7.11 10.20
C GLU A 87 10.99 6.59 11.63
N SER A 88 9.80 6.71 12.21
CA SER A 88 9.52 6.19 13.56
C SER A 88 9.56 4.66 13.62
N ALA A 89 9.11 3.95 12.57
CA ALA A 89 9.28 2.50 12.48
C ALA A 89 10.74 2.07 12.33
N VAL A 90 11.55 2.80 11.55
CA VAL A 90 12.98 2.51 11.37
C VAL A 90 13.75 2.67 12.69
N LEU A 91 13.49 3.73 13.45
CA LEU A 91 14.11 3.96 14.77
C LEU A 91 13.86 2.81 15.77
N ILE A 92 12.66 2.20 15.74
CA ILE A 92 12.32 1.07 16.62
C ILE A 92 13.12 -0.18 16.24
N THR A 93 13.32 -0.44 14.94
CA THR A 93 14.05 -1.65 14.48
C THR A 93 15.54 -1.66 14.80
N ASP A 94 16.15 -0.49 14.97
CA ASP A 94 17.57 -0.37 15.35
C ASP A 94 17.80 -0.63 16.85
N MET A 95 16.78 -0.45 17.70
CA MET A 95 16.87 -0.77 19.12
C MET A 95 16.79 -2.27 19.43
N GLU A 96 16.13 -3.07 18.57
CA GLU A 96 15.97 -4.52 18.77
C GLU A 96 17.20 -5.35 18.34
N LYS A 97 18.14 -4.78 17.57
CA LYS A 97 19.39 -5.45 17.18
C LYS A 97 20.49 -5.36 18.25
N LYS A 98 20.20 -5.66 19.51
CA LYS A 98 21.25 -5.99 20.49
C LYS A 98 21.65 -7.45 20.29
N GLY A 99 22.76 -7.67 19.57
CA GLY A 99 23.33 -9.01 19.36
C GLY A 99 23.55 -9.75 20.68
N ARG A 100 23.30 -11.07 20.69
CA ARG A 100 23.56 -11.95 21.84
C ARG A 100 25.03 -11.86 22.26
N THR A 101 25.31 -11.50 23.50
CA THR A 101 26.68 -11.54 24.06
C THR A 101 27.18 -12.98 24.15
N ILE A 102 28.49 -13.16 23.98
CA ILE A 102 29.15 -14.47 23.86
C ILE A 102 28.93 -15.39 25.08
N SER A 103 28.56 -14.81 26.23
CA SER A 103 28.29 -15.51 27.49
C SER A 103 27.01 -16.36 27.50
N GLN A 104 26.14 -16.22 26.50
CA GLN A 104 24.88 -16.96 26.39
C GLN A 104 24.95 -18.18 25.46
N ARG A 105 26.15 -18.60 25.03
CA ARG A 105 26.34 -19.86 24.28
C ARG A 105 26.39 -21.03 25.24
N SER A 106 25.35 -21.86 25.25
CA SER A 106 25.38 -23.17 25.91
C SER A 106 26.50 -24.04 25.30
N PRO A 107 27.24 -24.85 26.08
CA PRO A 107 28.29 -25.71 25.54
C PRO A 107 27.66 -26.86 24.73
N THR A 108 27.97 -26.93 23.44
CA THR A 108 27.57 -28.07 22.60
C THR A 108 28.44 -29.28 22.94
N THR A 109 27.87 -30.27 23.61
CA THR A 109 28.50 -31.58 23.81
C THR A 109 28.72 -32.26 22.46
N THR A 110 29.97 -32.64 22.19
CA THR A 110 30.41 -33.39 21.02
C THR A 110 29.87 -34.82 21.06
N ASN A 111 29.07 -35.21 20.06
CA ASN A 111 29.06 -36.50 19.36
C ASN A 111 27.71 -36.69 18.65
N ALA A 112 27.63 -36.33 17.37
CA ALA A 112 26.55 -36.75 16.51
C ALA A 112 27.11 -37.03 15.10
N VAL A 113 27.32 -38.31 14.85
CA VAL A 113 27.60 -38.89 13.53
C VAL A 113 26.52 -38.42 12.55
N SER A 114 26.94 -37.90 11.39
CA SER A 114 26.05 -37.37 10.36
C SER A 114 25.08 -38.44 9.84
N LYS A 115 23.77 -38.13 9.88
CA LYS A 115 22.68 -38.95 9.32
C LYS A 115 22.74 -39.18 7.79
N ARG A 116 23.78 -38.72 7.08
CA ARG A 116 23.94 -38.94 5.63
C ARG A 116 24.56 -40.29 5.25
N ALA A 117 25.03 -41.09 6.19
CA ALA A 117 25.74 -42.35 5.92
C ALA A 117 24.88 -43.63 5.90
N LEU A 118 23.55 -43.55 6.04
CA LEU A 118 22.68 -44.75 6.16
C LEU A 118 21.63 -44.93 5.04
N SER A 119 21.77 -44.23 3.91
CA SER A 119 20.85 -44.38 2.76
C SER A 119 21.57 -44.84 1.49
N MET A 120 22.40 -45.88 1.62
CA MET A 120 22.78 -46.75 0.50
C MET A 120 22.13 -48.12 0.77
N GLY A 121 21.02 -48.41 0.08
CA GLY A 121 20.29 -49.67 0.26
C GLY A 121 19.25 -49.90 -0.84
N SER A 122 19.62 -50.78 -1.78
CA SER A 122 18.80 -51.61 -2.67
C SER A 122 17.90 -50.96 -3.75
N LEU A 123 18.45 -50.95 -4.97
CA LEU A 123 17.90 -51.51 -6.22
C LEU A 123 16.52 -52.21 -6.15
N SER A 124 15.61 -51.83 -7.06
CA SER A 124 14.92 -52.78 -7.94
C SER A 124 14.30 -52.02 -9.14
N LYS A 125 14.66 -52.46 -10.35
CA LYS A 125 14.01 -52.07 -11.61
C LYS A 125 12.70 -52.85 -11.75
N ASN A 126 11.65 -52.19 -12.22
CA ASN A 126 10.67 -52.71 -13.17
C ASN A 126 10.01 -51.53 -13.87
#